data_AF-A0A3A9B5N3-F1
#
_entry.id   AF-A0A3A9B5N3-F1
#
_cell.length_a   1.000
_cell.length_b   1.000
_cell.length_c   1.000
_cell.angle_alpha   90.00
_cell.angle_beta   90.00
_cell.angle_gamma   90.00
#
_symmetry.space_group_name_H-M   'P 1'
#
loop_
_entity.id
_entity.type
_entity.pdbx_description
1 polymer ?
#
loop_
_entity_poly.entity_id
_entity_poly.type
_entity_poly.pdbx_seq_one_letter_code
_entity_poly.pdbx_strand_id
1 'polypeptide(L)'
;MGNIVGAIVLGVIAIICFVFSYLQFNEKGFLFNNAYIYASKQERKNMDKKPYYKQSGIVFLLIGIIFLINIIDIILQTIWLVYLVIGVVIVAIVYAIVSSVMIEKRKK
;
A
#
# COMPACT_ATOMS: atom_id res chain seq x y z
N MET A 1 -0.24 11.80 27.09
CA MET A 1 -0.52 10.36 26.88
C MET A 1 -1.12 10.05 25.51
N GLY A 2 -2.10 10.82 25.00
CA GLY A 2 -2.72 10.58 23.68
C GLY A 2 -1.74 10.50 22.49
N ASN A 3 -0.72 11.36 22.44
CA ASN A 3 0.26 11.38 21.35
C ASN A 3 1.13 10.11 21.29
N ILE A 4 1.50 9.54 22.44
CA ILE A 4 2.35 8.34 22.50
C ILE A 4 1.56 7.10 22.07
N VAL A 5 0.32 6.96 22.55
CA VAL A 5 -0.56 5.86 22.14
C VAL A 5 -0.81 5.92 20.64
N GLY A 6 -1.07 7.11 20.09
CA GLY A 6 -1.21 7.31 18.64
C GLY A 6 0.02 6.86 17.87
N ALA A 7 1.23 7.28 18.29
CA ALA A 7 2.48 6.89 17.64
C ALA A 7 2.70 5.36 17.65
N ILE A 8 2.40 4.69 18.76
CA ILE A 8 2.52 3.23 18.87
C ILE A 8 1.56 2.53 17.91
N VAL A 9 0.29 2.95 17.88
CA VAL A 9 -0.72 2.36 16.99
C VAL A 9 -0.31 2.53 15.53
N LEU A 10 0.07 3.74 15.12
CA LEU A 10 0.54 3.99 13.75
C LEU A 10 1.82 3.19 13.43
N GLY A 11 2.71 3.01 14.41
CA GLY A 11 3.92 2.19 14.27
C GLY A 11 3.61 0.73 13.97
N VAL A 12 2.69 0.13 14.72
CA VAL A 12 2.24 -1.25 14.48
C VAL A 12 1.62 -1.38 13.08
N ILE A 13 0.76 -0.43 12.69
CA ILE A 13 0.13 -0.44 11.35
C ILE A 13 1.18 -0.30 10.25
N ALA A 14 2.16 0.60 10.41
CA ALA A 14 3.25 0.77 9.45
C ALA A 14 4.06 -0.51 9.26
N ILE A 15 4.41 -1.20 10.36
CA ILE A 15 5.12 -2.49 10.32
C ILE A 15 4.30 -3.53 9.56
N ILE A 16 3.00 -3.65 9.85
CA ILE A 16 2.12 -4.58 9.15
C ILE A 16 2.09 -4.28 7.63
N CYS A 17 2.01 -2.99 7.26
CA CYS A 17 2.03 -2.59 5.85
C CYS A 17 3.36 -2.98 5.18
N PHE A 18 4.50 -2.76 5.84
CA PHE A 18 5.80 -3.16 5.29
C PHE A 18 5.96 -4.67 5.17
N VAL A 19 5.45 -5.44 6.14
CA VAL A 19 5.42 -6.91 6.06
C VAL A 19 4.57 -7.35 4.87
N PHE A 20 3.37 -6.80 4.69
CA PHE A 20 2.55 -7.11 3.52
C PHE A 20 3.22 -6.69 2.22
N SER A 21 3.81 -5.50 2.15
CA SER A 21 4.60 -5.05 1.00
C SER A 21 5.70 -6.06 0.64
N TYR A 22 6.49 -6.48 1.62
CA TYR A 22 7.55 -7.48 1.44
C TYR A 22 6.99 -8.82 0.95
N LEU A 23 5.91 -9.32 1.53
CA LEU A 23 5.28 -10.57 1.10
C LEU A 23 4.75 -10.46 -0.33
N GLN A 24 4.08 -9.36 -0.67
CA GLN A 24 3.54 -9.13 -2.01
C GLN A 24 4.65 -9.05 -3.07
N PHE A 25 5.76 -8.35 -2.79
CA PHE A 25 6.89 -8.31 -3.73
C PHE A 25 7.56 -9.67 -3.95
N ASN A 26 7.49 -10.55 -2.96
CA ASN A 26 7.98 -11.93 -3.07
C ASN A 26 6.92 -12.89 -3.62
N GLU A 27 5.75 -12.39 -4.06
CA GLU A 27 4.63 -13.19 -4.57
C GLU A 27 4.13 -14.23 -3.54
N LYS A 28 4.29 -13.95 -2.23
CA LYS A 28 3.93 -14.83 -1.12
C LYS A 28 2.61 -14.42 -0.47
N GLY A 29 1.83 -15.42 -0.06
CA GLY A 29 0.62 -15.25 0.72
C GLY A 29 -0.63 -14.96 -0.13
N PHE A 30 -1.60 -14.26 0.47
CA PHE A 30 -2.83 -13.87 -0.23
C PHE A 30 -2.59 -12.64 -1.11
N LEU A 31 -3.11 -12.62 -2.33
CA LEU A 31 -3.00 -11.48 -3.24
C LEU A 31 -4.04 -10.41 -2.89
N PHE A 32 -3.59 -9.33 -2.25
CA PHE A 32 -4.43 -8.22 -1.81
C PHE A 32 -4.63 -7.20 -2.94
N ASN A 33 -5.22 -7.65 -4.05
CA ASN A 33 -5.54 -6.82 -5.19
C ASN A 33 -7.03 -6.94 -5.54
N ASN A 34 -7.68 -5.82 -5.83
CA ASN A 34 -9.11 -5.77 -6.12
C ASN A 34 -9.50 -6.71 -7.27
N ALA A 35 -8.71 -6.76 -8.35
CA ALA A 35 -8.98 -7.65 -9.47
C ALA A 35 -8.96 -9.13 -9.07
N TYR A 36 -8.08 -9.51 -8.14
CA TYR A 36 -8.02 -10.88 -7.62
C TYR A 36 -9.15 -11.17 -6.63
N ILE A 37 -9.40 -10.25 -5.69
CA ILE A 37 -10.41 -10.41 -4.62
C ILE A 37 -11.81 -10.58 -5.23
N TYR A 38 -12.14 -9.83 -6.28
CA TYR A 38 -13.46 -9.90 -6.91
C TYR A 38 -13.56 -10.90 -8.07
N ALA A 39 -12.44 -11.48 -8.53
CA ALA A 39 -12.47 -12.50 -9.58
C ALA A 39 -13.10 -13.82 -9.10
N SER A 40 -13.81 -14.48 -10.02
CA SER A 40 -14.31 -15.84 -9.85
C SER A 40 -13.18 -16.86 -9.71
N LYS A 41 -13.49 -18.07 -9.21
CA LYS A 41 -12.47 -19.14 -9.07
C LYS A 41 -11.79 -19.49 -10.39
N GLN A 42 -12.52 -19.45 -11.51
CA GLN A 42 -11.97 -19.76 -12.82
C GLN A 42 -11.05 -18.63 -13.32
N GLU A 43 -11.46 -17.38 -13.16
CA GLU A 43 -10.63 -16.22 -13.52
C GLU A 43 -9.34 -16.19 -12.69
N ARG A 44 -9.41 -16.46 -11.38
CA ARG A 44 -8.23 -16.53 -10.51
C ARG A 44 -7.22 -17.62 -10.90
N LYS A 45 -7.68 -18.72 -11.51
CA LYS A 45 -6.79 -19.79 -11.99
C LYS A 45 -6.02 -19.38 -13.25
N ASN A 46 -6.66 -18.61 -14.12
CA ASN A 46 -6.10 -18.20 -15.41
C ASN A 46 -5.42 -16.82 -15.37
N MET A 47 -5.50 -16.11 -14.25
CA MET A 47 -4.91 -14.78 -14.06
C MET A 47 -3.39 -14.85 -13.89
N ASP A 48 -2.64 -14.06 -14.64
CA ASP A 48 -1.25 -13.75 -14.31
C ASP A 48 -1.21 -12.85 -13.06
N LYS A 49 -0.81 -13.42 -11.93
CA LYS A 49 -0.88 -12.79 -10.60
C LYS A 49 0.27 -11.82 -10.33
N LYS A 50 1.39 -11.99 -11.03
CA LYS A 50 2.63 -11.24 -10.80
C LYS A 50 2.46 -9.72 -10.86
N PRO A 51 1.81 -9.13 -11.88
CA PRO A 51 1.60 -7.68 -11.92
C PRO A 51 0.74 -7.17 -10.76
N TYR A 52 -0.27 -7.93 -10.35
CA TYR A 52 -1.15 -7.57 -9.23
C TYR A 52 -0.42 -7.62 -7.90
N TYR A 53 0.44 -8.63 -7.68
CA TYR A 53 1.33 -8.72 -6.52
C TYR A 53 2.24 -7.49 -6.43
N LYS A 54 2.88 -7.12 -7.55
CA LYS A 54 3.75 -5.94 -7.59
C LYS A 54 2.99 -4.64 -7.29
N GLN A 55 1.80 -4.47 -7.86
CA GLN A 55 0.96 -3.30 -7.60
C GLN A 55 0.58 -3.21 -6.13
N SER A 56 0.06 -4.29 -5.56
CA SER A 56 -0.32 -4.35 -4.14
C SER A 56 0.87 -4.11 -3.22
N GLY A 57 2.05 -4.67 -3.54
CA GLY A 57 3.29 -4.42 -2.82
C GLY A 57 3.66 -2.93 -2.76
N ILE A 58 3.62 -2.24 -3.90
CA ILE A 58 3.91 -0.79 -3.96
C ILE A 58 2.87 0.02 -3.18
N VAL A 59 1.59 -0.34 -3.27
CA VAL A 59 0.53 0.35 -2.52
C VAL A 59 0.73 0.20 -1.01
N PHE A 60 1.01 -1.01 -0.52
CA PHE A 60 1.30 -1.22 0.91
C PHE A 60 2.58 -0.51 1.36
N LEU A 61 3.61 -0.44 0.51
CA LEU A 61 4.83 0.33 0.79
C LEU A 61 4.51 1.81 1.01
N LEU A 62 3.73 2.41 0.10
CA LEU A 62 3.36 3.82 0.17
C LEU A 62 2.48 4.11 1.39
N ILE A 63 1.54 3.23 1.71
CA ILE A 63 0.72 3.33 2.93
C ILE A 63 1.59 3.23 4.18
N GLY A 64 2.56 2.30 4.22
CA GLY A 64 3.52 2.20 5.32
C GLY A 64 4.36 3.47 5.50
N ILE A 65 4.80 4.09 4.40
CA ILE A 65 5.52 5.37 4.42
C ILE A 65 4.62 6.50 4.97
N ILE A 66 3.34 6.56 4.57
CA ILE A 66 2.39 7.54 5.09
C ILE A 66 2.28 7.43 6.61
N PHE A 67 2.11 6.21 7.15
CA PHE A 67 2.06 6.00 8.60
C PHE A 67 3.38 6.38 9.28
N LEU A 68 4.53 6.03 8.67
CA LEU A 68 5.84 6.39 9.19
C LEU A 68 6.04 7.90 9.30
N ILE A 69 5.64 8.67 8.28
CA ILE A 69 5.73 10.13 8.30
C ILE A 69 4.84 10.71 9.42
N ASN A 70 3.63 10.18 9.61
CA ASN A 70 2.75 10.63 10.69
C ASN A 70 3.33 10.35 12.09
N ILE A 71 4.05 9.24 12.28
CA ILE A 71 4.76 8.98 13.54
C ILE A 71 5.84 10.04 13.79
N ILE A 72 6.63 10.36 12.76
CA ILE A 72 7.66 11.40 12.85
C ILE A 72 7.03 12.75 13.17
N ASP A 73 5.88 13.06 12.55
CA ASP A 73 5.14 14.30 12.79
C ASP A 73 4.65 14.41 14.24
N ILE A 74 4.13 13.33 14.83
CA ILE A 74 3.74 13.30 16.24
C ILE A 74 4.93 13.57 17.17
N ILE A 75 6.11 13.08 16.83
CA ILE A 75 7.34 13.26 17.64
C ILE A 75 7.88 14.69 17.49
N LEU A 76 7.95 15.21 16.27
CA LEU A 76 8.53 16.52 15.97
C LEU A 76 7.56 17.69 16.20
N GLN A 77 6.24 17.42 16.26
CA GLN A 77 5.18 18.41 16.42
C GLN A 77 5.29 19.57 15.41
N THR A 78 5.51 19.24 14.14
CA THR A 78 5.63 20.21 13.05
C THR A 78 4.38 20.21 12.17
N ILE A 79 4.17 21.26 11.39
CA ILE A 79 3.04 21.31 10.44
C ILE A 79 3.49 20.88 9.04
N TRP A 80 4.78 20.99 8.72
CA TRP A 80 5.23 20.86 7.32
C TRP A 80 5.14 19.42 6.78
N LEU A 81 5.19 18.41 7.66
CA LEU A 81 5.06 17.01 7.26
C LEU A 81 3.65 16.65 6.76
N VAL A 82 2.62 17.43 7.09
CA VAL A 82 1.27 17.20 6.55
C VAL A 82 1.26 17.35 5.02
N TYR A 83 2.02 18.29 4.48
CA TYR A 83 2.13 18.49 3.03
C TYR A 83 2.85 17.32 2.36
N LEU A 84 3.85 16.74 3.05
CA LEU A 84 4.53 15.54 2.57
C LEU A 84 3.57 14.35 2.55
N VAL A 85 2.79 14.13 3.61
CA VAL A 85 1.77 13.07 3.66
C VAL A 85 0.78 13.21 2.50
N ILE A 86 0.25 14.41 2.27
CA ILE A 86 -0.67 14.69 1.15
C ILE A 86 -0.01 14.33 -0.18
N GLY A 87 1.26 14.71 -0.38
CA GLY A 87 2.03 14.36 -1.57
C GLY A 87 2.13 12.85 -1.78
N VAL A 88 2.47 12.09 -0.75
CA VAL A 88 2.57 10.61 -0.84
C VAL A 88 1.20 9.97 -1.11
N VAL A 89 0.13 10.48 -0.51
CA VAL A 89 -1.25 10.01 -0.77
C VAL A 89 -1.61 10.20 -2.25
N ILE A 90 -1.34 11.38 -2.83
CA ILE A 90 -1.60 11.64 -4.25
C ILE A 90 -0.81 10.67 -5.12
N VAL A 91 0.49 10.46 -4.82
CA VAL A 91 1.33 9.50 -5.55
C VAL A 91 0.76 8.08 -5.46
N ALA A 92 0.29 7.65 -4.28
CA ALA A 92 -0.30 6.33 -4.09
C ALA A 92 -1.58 6.13 -4.93
N ILE A 93 -2.46 7.13 -4.94
CA ILE A 93 -3.70 7.08 -5.72
C ILE A 93 -3.40 7.06 -7.22
N VAL A 94 -2.56 7.99 -7.70
CA VAL A 94 -2.18 8.06 -9.12
C VAL A 94 -1.51 6.76 -9.56
N TYR A 95 -0.57 6.24 -8.78
CA TYR A 95 0.09 4.97 -9.05
C TYR A 95 -0.92 3.82 -9.13
N ALA A 96 -1.84 3.72 -8.17
CA ALA A 96 -2.84 2.67 -8.14
C ALA A 96 -3.75 2.69 -9.38
N ILE A 97 -4.18 3.87 -9.84
CA ILE A 97 -5.01 4.04 -11.04
C ILE A 97 -4.21 3.68 -12.30
N VAL A 98 -3.04 4.31 -12.49
CA VAL A 98 -2.20 4.12 -13.69
C VAL A 98 -1.77 2.67 -13.82
N SER A 99 -1.34 2.04 -12.72
CA SER A 99 -0.93 0.64 -12.70
C SER A 99 -2.10 -0.28 -13.07
N SER A 100 -3.30 -0.04 -12.53
CA SER A 100 -4.50 -0.81 -12.90
C SER A 100 -4.81 -0.74 -14.39
N VAL A 101 -4.77 0.46 -14.98
CA VAL A 101 -5.00 0.67 -16.41
C VAL A 101 -3.94 -0.04 -17.25
N MET A 102 -2.67 0.02 -16.84
CA MET A 102 -1.57 -0.66 -17.54
C MET A 102 -1.69 -2.17 -17.50
N ILE A 103 -2.10 -2.74 -16.36
CA ILE A 103 -2.29 -4.19 -16.20
C ILE A 103 -3.44 -4.66 -17.10
N GLU A 104 -4.56 -3.94 -17.13
CA GLU A 104 -5.69 -4.27 -17.99
C GLU A 104 -5.34 -4.19 -19.48
N LYS A 105 -4.57 -3.17 -19.88
CA LYS A 105 -4.09 -3.02 -21.27
C LYS A 105 -3.17 -4.15 -21.73
N ARG A 106 -2.45 -4.81 -20.81
CA ARG A 106 -1.57 -5.96 -21.13
C ARG A 106 -2.32 -7.29 -21.21
N LYS A 107 -3.55 -7.34 -20.68
CA LYS A 107 -4.41 -8.52 -20.72
C LYS A 107 -5.18 -8.63 -22.05
N LYS A 108 -5.44 -7.49 -22.70
CA LYS A 108 -5.96 -7.42 -24.08
C LYS A 108 -4.87 -7.69 -25.09
#